data_AF-A0A7U2EVC1-F1
#
_entry.id   AF-A0A7U2EVC1-F1
#
_cell.length_a   1.000
_cell.length_b   1.000
_cell.length_c   1.000
_cell.angle_alpha   90.00
_cell.angle_beta   90.00
_cell.angle_gamma   90.00
#
_symmetry.space_group_name_H-M   'P 1'
#
loop_
_entity.id
_entity.type
_entity.pdbx_description
1 polymer ?
#
loop_
_entity_poly.entity_id
_entity_poly.type
_entity_poly.pdbx_seq_one_letter_code
_entity_poly.pdbx_strand_id
1 'polypeptide(L)'
;MRHGPEGDIWGLGCIIHEMTAFRSPEIELTESIKHEEAWFRQNGMVVPTRTIQPRRYKAFCHYMAHHPAAPTRIDKAPLTYSKLLNHFMMRTLDVNYQKRITAYGLQRSLPVLETLARNIRLYGQESLLNAFDDGQDGMWKQINMPTDSKVFEQIFQVLAFRARKKQDAEILMLANPLLEIVSSVGEVTACQFVEQLGSLQHHL
;
A
#
# COMPACT_ATOMS: atom_id res chain seq x y z
N MET A 1 -26.24 -4.39 2.69
CA MET A 1 -24.85 -4.40 2.20
C MET A 1 -24.46 -5.84 1.95
N ARG A 2 -23.97 -6.16 0.75
CA ARG A 2 -23.25 -7.43 0.57
C ARG A 2 -21.84 -7.16 1.09
N HIS A 3 -21.47 -7.83 2.18
CA HIS A 3 -20.07 -7.88 2.60
C HIS A 3 -19.35 -8.74 1.56
N GLY A 4 -18.39 -8.14 0.85
CA GLY A 4 -17.55 -8.86 -0.09
C GLY A 4 -16.16 -9.12 0.51
N PRO A 5 -15.29 -9.80 -0.24
CA PRO A 5 -13.93 -10.15 0.20
C PRO A 5 -13.07 -8.93 0.54
N GLU A 6 -13.50 -7.72 0.18
CA GLU A 6 -12.82 -6.47 0.53
C GLU A 6 -12.77 -6.25 2.04
N GLY A 7 -13.76 -6.75 2.79
CA GLY A 7 -13.76 -6.69 4.26
C GLY A 7 -12.58 -7.43 4.89
N ASP A 8 -12.22 -8.59 4.34
CA ASP A 8 -11.06 -9.36 4.81
C ASP A 8 -9.75 -8.63 4.53
N ILE A 9 -9.66 -7.93 3.40
CA ILE A 9 -8.50 -7.08 3.08
C ILE A 9 -8.38 -5.90 4.05
N TRP A 10 -9.50 -5.28 4.42
CA TRP A 10 -9.47 -4.25 5.46
C TRP A 10 -8.96 -4.81 6.78
N GLY A 11 -9.48 -5.97 7.20
CA GLY A 11 -9.03 -6.68 8.40
C GLY A 11 -7.52 -6.96 8.40
N LEU A 12 -6.98 -7.42 7.26
CA LEU A 12 -5.53 -7.58 7.08
C LEU A 12 -4.77 -6.26 7.30
N GLY A 13 -5.27 -5.15 6.74
CA GLY A 13 -4.72 -3.82 6.97
C GLY A 13 -4.72 -3.41 8.44
N CYS A 14 -5.83 -3.66 9.15
CA CYS A 14 -5.92 -3.39 10.59
C CYS A 14 -4.90 -4.19 11.38
N ILE A 15 -4.74 -5.49 11.08
CA ILE A 15 -3.75 -6.34 11.74
C ILE A 15 -2.33 -5.79 11.52
N ILE A 16 -1.97 -5.46 10.28
CA ILE A 16 -0.65 -4.90 9.97
C ILE A 16 -0.44 -3.57 10.71
N HIS A 17 -1.42 -2.67 10.69
CA HIS A 17 -1.33 -1.38 11.36
C HIS A 17 -1.23 -1.54 12.88
N GLU A 18 -1.99 -2.43 13.50
CA GLU A 18 -1.95 -2.68 14.93
C GLU A 18 -0.60 -3.28 15.36
N MET A 19 -0.06 -4.22 14.58
CA MET A 19 1.26 -4.81 14.84
C MET A 19 2.42 -3.81 14.73
N THR A 20 2.25 -2.72 13.97
CA THR A 20 3.33 -1.78 13.63
C THR A 20 3.20 -0.44 14.38
N ALA A 21 1.98 0.05 14.57
CA ALA A 21 1.67 1.30 15.26
C ALA A 21 1.15 1.10 16.69
N PHE A 22 0.95 -0.15 17.14
CA PHE A 22 0.39 -0.51 18.45
C PHE A 22 -0.98 0.14 18.73
N ARG A 23 -1.76 0.38 17.68
CA ARG A 23 -3.11 0.95 17.75
C ARG A 23 -3.94 0.59 16.53
N SER A 24 -5.26 0.59 16.70
CA SER A 24 -6.21 0.46 15.60
C SER A 24 -6.09 1.62 14.60
N PRO A 25 -6.32 1.40 13.28
CA PRO A 25 -6.45 2.48 12.31
C PRO A 25 -7.81 3.20 12.37
N GLU A 26 -8.60 2.95 13.42
CA GLU A 26 -9.85 3.66 13.73
C GLU A 26 -9.64 4.57 14.94
N ILE A 27 -10.30 5.74 14.93
CA ILE A 27 -10.38 6.60 16.11
C ILE A 27 -11.79 6.53 16.66
N GLU A 28 -11.92 6.48 17.99
CA GLU A 28 -13.22 6.60 18.64
C GLU A 28 -13.54 8.08 18.85
N LEU A 29 -14.61 8.54 18.22
CA LEU A 29 -15.15 9.86 18.48
C LEU A 29 -16.08 9.78 19.71
N THR A 30 -15.69 10.47 20.78
CA THR A 30 -16.58 10.67 21.94
C THR A 30 -17.76 11.55 21.53
N GLU A 31 -18.94 10.95 21.32
CA GLU A 31 -20.21 11.66 21.16
C GLU A 31 -21.14 11.53 22.36
N SER A 32 -22.05 12.50 22.47
CA SER A 32 -23.09 12.58 23.51
C SER A 32 -24.30 11.67 23.27
N ILE A 33 -24.50 11.15 22.05
CA ILE A 33 -25.74 10.42 21.68
C ILE A 33 -25.45 8.94 21.52
N LYS A 34 -25.78 8.17 22.55
CA LYS A 34 -25.55 6.72 22.59
C LYS A 34 -26.57 5.89 21.79
N HIS A 35 -27.66 6.50 21.31
CA HIS A 35 -28.79 5.78 20.70
C HIS A 35 -28.87 5.98 19.18
N GLU A 36 -28.73 4.88 18.44
CA GLU A 36 -28.72 4.82 16.97
C GLU A 36 -29.97 5.47 16.33
N GLU A 37 -31.18 5.23 16.86
CA GLU A 37 -32.41 5.85 16.38
C GLU A 37 -32.47 7.37 16.56
N ALA A 38 -31.90 7.88 17.66
CA ALA A 38 -31.88 9.32 17.92
C ALA A 38 -30.88 9.99 16.97
N TRP A 39 -29.70 9.39 16.82
CA TRP A 39 -28.67 9.84 15.91
C TRP A 39 -29.14 9.86 14.44
N PHE A 40 -29.82 8.81 13.96
CA PHE A 40 -30.39 8.78 12.60
C PHE A 40 -31.40 9.91 12.36
N ARG A 41 -32.30 10.16 13.32
CA ARG A 41 -33.33 11.20 13.21
C ARG A 41 -32.70 12.60 13.20
N GLN A 42 -31.75 12.85 14.10
CA GLN A 42 -31.08 14.15 14.20
C GLN A 42 -30.27 14.48 12.95
N ASN A 43 -29.60 13.48 12.36
CA ASN A 43 -28.81 13.65 11.14
C ASN A 43 -29.65 13.56 9.86
N GLY A 44 -30.99 13.46 9.95
CA GLY A 44 -31.88 13.38 8.79
C GLY A 44 -31.65 12.17 7.89
N MET A 45 -31.02 11.11 8.41
CA MET A 45 -30.68 9.94 7.61
C MET A 45 -31.89 9.01 7.43
N VAL A 46 -32.01 8.44 6.23
CA VAL A 46 -33.08 7.52 5.87
C VAL A 46 -32.48 6.16 5.53
N VAL A 47 -33.10 5.08 6.02
CA VAL A 47 -32.71 3.73 5.64
C VAL A 47 -33.14 3.49 4.19
N PRO A 48 -32.24 3.09 3.27
CA PRO A 48 -32.59 2.85 1.87
C PRO A 48 -33.71 1.82 1.72
N THR A 49 -34.61 2.06 0.77
CA THR A 49 -35.70 1.15 0.42
C THR A 49 -35.14 -0.22 0.04
N ARG A 50 -35.79 -1.31 0.47
CA ARG A 50 -35.34 -2.71 0.29
C ARG A 50 -34.14 -3.15 1.15
N THR A 51 -33.76 -2.38 2.17
CA THR A 51 -32.80 -2.87 3.17
C THR A 51 -33.40 -4.04 3.96
N ILE A 52 -32.81 -5.23 3.80
CA ILE A 52 -33.30 -6.48 4.41
C ILE A 52 -33.26 -6.42 5.95
N GLN A 53 -32.26 -5.74 6.53
CA GLN A 53 -32.07 -5.62 7.98
C GLN A 53 -31.90 -4.15 8.41
N PRO A 54 -32.99 -3.38 8.51
CA PRO A 54 -32.93 -1.95 8.81
C PRO A 54 -32.23 -1.61 10.14
N ARG A 55 -32.48 -2.39 11.20
CA ARG A 55 -31.82 -2.19 12.51
C ARG A 55 -30.31 -2.34 12.41
N ARG A 56 -29.83 -3.42 11.80
CA ARG A 56 -28.38 -3.63 11.61
C ARG A 56 -27.74 -2.57 10.72
N TYR A 57 -28.47 -2.10 9.71
CA TYR A 57 -28.00 -0.98 8.89
C TYR A 57 -27.80 0.28 9.72
N LYS A 58 -28.76 0.62 10.60
CA LYS A 58 -28.62 1.78 11.49
C LYS A 58 -27.46 1.63 12.46
N ALA A 59 -27.38 0.48 13.13
CA ALA A 59 -26.28 0.16 14.04
C ALA A 59 -24.92 0.28 13.35
N PHE A 60 -24.81 -0.22 12.12
CA PHE A 60 -23.59 -0.15 11.32
C PHE A 60 -23.25 1.29 10.94
N CYS A 61 -24.20 2.05 10.40
CA CYS A 61 -23.97 3.47 10.05
C CYS A 61 -23.60 4.31 11.28
N HIS A 62 -24.28 4.07 12.40
CA HIS A 62 -23.98 4.70 13.67
C HIS A 62 -22.55 4.36 14.12
N TYR A 63 -22.19 3.08 14.14
CA TYR A 63 -20.84 2.63 14.47
C TYR A 63 -19.78 3.30 13.57
N MET A 64 -19.96 3.26 12.25
CA MET A 64 -19.04 3.85 11.27
C MET A 64 -18.86 5.36 11.44
N ALA A 65 -19.92 6.08 11.84
CA ALA A 65 -19.83 7.52 12.09
C ALA A 65 -19.00 7.84 13.34
N HIS A 66 -19.03 6.97 14.34
CA HIS A 66 -18.30 7.15 15.60
C HIS A 66 -16.89 6.53 15.58
N HIS A 67 -16.62 5.65 14.62
CA HIS A 67 -15.34 4.99 14.43
C HIS A 67 -14.81 5.28 13.02
N PRO A 68 -14.59 6.57 12.66
CA PRO A 68 -14.04 6.87 11.35
C PRO A 68 -12.64 6.28 11.21
N ALA A 69 -12.38 5.74 10.03
CA ALA A 69 -11.05 5.30 9.64
C ALA A 69 -10.08 6.49 9.65
N ALA A 70 -8.99 6.36 10.39
CA ALA A 70 -7.88 7.30 10.47
C ALA A 70 -6.55 6.54 10.39
N PRO A 71 -6.29 5.81 9.28
CA PRO A 71 -5.05 5.05 9.12
C PRO A 71 -3.86 6.01 9.15
N THR A 72 -2.85 5.65 9.94
CA THR A 72 -1.62 6.45 10.04
C THR A 72 -0.46 5.75 9.39
N ARG A 73 0.44 6.55 8.83
CA ARG A 73 1.64 6.05 8.17
C ARG A 73 2.62 5.47 9.19
N ILE A 74 3.13 4.28 8.90
CA ILE A 74 4.06 3.54 9.76
C ILE A 74 5.53 3.77 9.39
N ASP A 75 5.78 4.38 8.23
CA ASP A 75 7.12 4.75 7.75
C ASP A 75 7.59 6.13 8.27
N LYS A 76 6.74 6.84 9.03
CA LYS A 76 7.03 8.16 9.63
C LYS A 76 7.14 8.14 11.16
N ALA A 77 6.78 7.01 11.79
CA ALA A 77 6.79 6.83 13.24
C ALA A 77 8.19 6.42 13.75
N PRO A 78 8.50 6.54 15.06
CA PRO A 78 9.84 6.27 15.60
C PRO A 78 10.34 4.83 15.45
N LEU A 79 9.46 3.90 15.06
CA LEU A 79 9.79 2.54 14.61
C LEU A 79 9.66 2.51 13.09
N THR A 80 10.75 2.81 12.38
CA THR A 80 10.69 3.17 10.97
C THR A 80 10.59 1.93 10.08
N TYR A 81 9.39 1.42 9.89
CA TYR A 81 9.09 0.39 8.89
C TYR A 81 9.37 0.92 7.48
N SER A 82 9.61 0.01 6.53
CA SER A 82 9.90 0.42 5.15
C SER A 82 8.70 1.10 4.49
N LYS A 83 8.98 2.06 3.59
CA LYS A 83 7.94 2.69 2.76
C LYS A 83 7.15 1.66 1.97
N LEU A 84 7.81 0.60 1.49
CA LEU A 84 7.15 -0.48 0.75
C LEU A 84 6.09 -1.19 1.60
N LEU A 85 6.39 -1.51 2.87
CA LEU A 85 5.39 -2.09 3.78
C LEU A 85 4.24 -1.11 4.01
N ASN A 86 4.55 0.16 4.23
CA ASN A 86 3.55 1.20 4.39
C ASN A 86 2.66 1.33 3.14
N HIS A 87 3.21 1.27 1.93
CA HIS A 87 2.45 1.31 0.67
C HIS A 87 1.36 0.24 0.64
N PHE A 88 1.72 -1.02 0.91
CA PHE A 88 0.75 -2.12 0.94
C PHE A 88 -0.26 -1.99 2.07
N MET A 89 0.17 -1.61 3.26
CA MET A 89 -0.74 -1.37 4.39
C MET A 89 -1.76 -0.26 4.07
N MET A 90 -1.33 0.86 3.49
CA MET A 90 -2.25 1.93 3.12
C MET A 90 -3.21 1.50 2.01
N ARG A 91 -2.78 0.62 1.10
CA ARG A 91 -3.63 0.04 0.06
C ARG A 91 -4.65 -0.98 0.57
N THR A 92 -4.37 -1.68 1.66
CA THR A 92 -5.35 -2.55 2.34
C THR A 92 -6.34 -1.73 3.18
N LEU A 93 -5.89 -0.60 3.74
CA LEU A 93 -6.67 0.38 4.49
C LEU A 93 -7.32 1.47 3.63
N ASP A 94 -7.55 1.22 2.32
CA ASP A 94 -8.31 2.15 1.49
C ASP A 94 -9.80 2.08 1.88
N VAL A 95 -10.36 3.21 2.34
CA VAL A 95 -11.77 3.34 2.72
C VAL A 95 -12.69 3.12 1.52
N ASN A 96 -12.24 3.48 0.32
CA ASN A 96 -12.93 3.12 -0.91
C ASN A 96 -12.63 1.67 -1.29
N TYR A 97 -13.58 0.78 -0.96
CA TYR A 97 -13.46 -0.65 -1.24
C TYR A 97 -13.20 -0.99 -2.72
N GLN A 98 -13.60 -0.13 -3.67
CA GLN A 98 -13.36 -0.35 -5.10
C GLN A 98 -11.90 -0.08 -5.51
N LYS A 99 -11.17 0.73 -4.72
CA LYS A 99 -9.76 1.08 -4.95
C LYS A 99 -8.80 0.25 -4.10
N ARG A 100 -9.33 -0.35 -3.02
CA ARG A 100 -8.60 -1.26 -2.13
C ARG A 100 -7.94 -2.38 -2.92
N ILE A 101 -6.72 -2.72 -2.54
CA ILE A 101 -6.02 -3.86 -3.15
C ILE A 101 -6.84 -5.14 -2.94
N THR A 102 -6.82 -6.04 -3.91
CA THR A 102 -7.51 -7.34 -3.80
C THR A 102 -6.56 -8.40 -3.28
N ALA A 103 -7.11 -9.51 -2.77
CA ALA A 103 -6.31 -10.68 -2.41
C ALA A 103 -5.44 -11.17 -3.59
N TYR A 104 -6.00 -11.15 -4.81
CA TYR A 104 -5.26 -11.47 -6.03
C TYR A 104 -4.11 -10.50 -6.30
N GLY A 105 -4.33 -9.19 -6.12
CA GLY A 105 -3.28 -8.17 -6.28
C GLY A 105 -2.12 -8.36 -5.30
N LEU A 106 -2.43 -8.70 -4.05
CA LEU A 106 -1.44 -9.06 -3.04
C LEU A 106 -0.70 -10.35 -3.42
N GLN A 107 -1.42 -11.42 -3.73
CA GLN A 107 -0.85 -12.73 -4.07
C GLN A 107 0.11 -12.66 -5.27
N ARG A 108 -0.19 -11.82 -6.26
CA ARG A 108 0.69 -11.59 -7.41
C ARG A 108 2.03 -10.97 -7.01
N SER A 109 2.03 -10.06 -6.03
CA SER A 109 3.20 -9.25 -5.70
C SER A 109 4.04 -9.85 -4.57
N LEU A 110 3.39 -10.45 -3.56
CA LEU A 110 4.03 -10.85 -2.30
C LEU A 110 5.18 -11.86 -2.46
N PRO A 111 5.08 -12.94 -3.26
CA PRO A 111 6.17 -13.92 -3.37
C PRO A 111 7.50 -13.32 -3.86
N VAL A 112 7.40 -12.42 -4.85
CA VAL A 112 8.54 -11.69 -5.41
C VAL A 112 9.11 -10.71 -4.39
N LEU A 113 8.24 -9.92 -3.76
CA LEU A 113 8.64 -8.90 -2.80
C LEU A 113 9.20 -9.48 -1.51
N GLU A 114 8.70 -10.62 -1.04
CA GLU A 114 9.21 -11.33 0.14
C GLU A 114 10.65 -11.80 -0.10
N THR A 115 10.89 -12.40 -1.27
CA THR A 115 12.24 -12.82 -1.67
C THR A 115 13.19 -11.63 -1.77
N LEU A 116 12.74 -10.55 -2.41
CA LEU A 116 13.51 -9.31 -2.51
C LEU A 116 13.83 -8.72 -1.12
N ALA A 117 12.83 -8.56 -0.25
CA ALA A 117 12.99 -7.97 1.07
C ALA A 117 13.92 -8.79 1.96
N ARG A 118 13.80 -10.13 1.92
CA ARG A 118 14.70 -11.05 2.63
C ARG A 118 16.15 -10.85 2.17
N ASN A 119 16.38 -10.82 0.85
CA ASN A 119 17.73 -10.68 0.32
C ASN A 119 18.31 -9.29 0.61
N ILE A 120 17.55 -8.22 0.39
CA ILE A 120 17.96 -6.85 0.73
C ILE A 120 18.39 -6.75 2.21
N ARG A 121 17.66 -7.40 3.11
CA ARG A 121 18.01 -7.48 4.54
C ARG A 121 19.31 -8.26 4.78
N LEU A 122 19.50 -9.40 4.13
CA LEU A 122 20.74 -10.19 4.23
C LEU A 122 21.98 -9.39 3.81
N TYR A 123 21.84 -8.49 2.84
CA TYR A 123 22.92 -7.61 2.37
C TYR A 123 23.02 -6.28 3.14
N GLY A 124 22.19 -6.04 4.16
CA GLY A 124 22.17 -4.79 4.94
C GLY A 124 21.84 -3.55 4.10
N GLN A 125 20.93 -3.69 3.13
CA GLN A 125 20.55 -2.64 2.19
C GLN A 125 19.09 -2.18 2.35
N GLU A 126 18.49 -2.30 3.53
CA GLU A 126 17.06 -2.09 3.81
C GLU A 126 16.53 -0.74 3.32
N SER A 127 17.38 0.28 3.27
CA SER A 127 17.07 1.59 2.66
C SER A 127 16.53 1.52 1.22
N LEU A 128 16.83 0.44 0.48
CA LEU A 128 16.34 0.22 -0.87
C LEU A 128 14.84 -0.05 -0.94
N LEU A 129 14.24 -0.55 0.14
CA LEU A 129 12.78 -0.71 0.24
C LEU A 129 12.06 0.64 0.36
N ASN A 130 12.80 1.75 0.44
CA ASN A 130 12.29 3.11 0.52
C ASN A 130 12.52 3.91 -0.78
N ALA A 131 13.07 3.25 -1.82
CA ALA A 131 13.54 3.90 -3.04
C ALA A 131 12.44 4.17 -4.08
N PHE A 132 11.37 4.85 -3.64
CA PHE A 132 10.31 5.35 -4.52
C PHE A 132 9.72 6.66 -3.96
N ASP A 133 9.16 7.47 -4.87
CA ASP A 133 8.65 8.82 -4.61
C ASP A 133 7.27 8.87 -3.93
N ASP A 134 6.62 7.71 -3.78
CA ASP A 134 5.29 7.56 -3.15
C ASP A 134 4.22 8.50 -3.76
N GLY A 135 4.39 8.84 -5.05
CA GLY A 135 3.45 9.72 -5.76
C GLY A 135 3.60 11.21 -5.47
N GLN A 136 4.77 11.63 -5.00
CA GLN A 136 5.09 13.02 -4.69
C GLN A 136 5.97 13.66 -5.76
N ASP A 137 5.82 14.97 -6.00
CA ASP A 137 6.83 15.73 -6.75
C ASP A 137 8.09 16.00 -5.93
N GLY A 138 9.11 16.57 -6.59
CA GLY A 138 10.30 17.12 -5.94
C GLY A 138 10.04 18.26 -4.94
N MET A 139 8.78 18.70 -4.79
CA MET A 139 8.32 19.67 -3.78
C MET A 139 7.49 19.00 -2.66
N TRP A 140 7.47 17.67 -2.59
CA TRP A 140 6.75 16.86 -1.59
C TRP A 140 5.22 17.06 -1.58
N LYS A 141 4.64 17.51 -2.70
CA LYS A 141 3.19 17.55 -2.89
C LYS A 141 2.69 16.25 -3.47
N GLN A 142 1.58 15.74 -2.95
CA GLN A 142 0.94 14.54 -3.48
C GLN A 142 0.31 14.85 -4.83
N ILE A 143 0.86 14.29 -5.90
CA ILE A 143 0.38 14.53 -7.27
C ILE A 143 -0.59 13.44 -7.69
N ASN A 144 -0.27 12.18 -7.40
CA ASN A 144 -1.09 11.02 -7.74
C ASN A 144 -0.79 9.85 -6.80
N MET A 145 -1.74 8.95 -6.57
CA MET A 145 -1.46 7.66 -5.92
C MET A 145 -0.72 6.76 -6.94
N PRO A 146 0.53 6.34 -6.66
CA PRO A 146 1.28 5.53 -7.62
C PRO A 146 0.68 4.13 -7.72
N THR A 147 0.67 3.56 -8.93
CA THR A 147 0.29 2.15 -9.12
C THR A 147 1.39 1.24 -8.57
N ASP A 148 1.02 0.04 -8.15
CA ASP A 148 2.00 -0.97 -7.69
C ASP A 148 3.11 -1.19 -8.74
N SER A 149 2.74 -1.30 -10.01
CA SER A 149 3.71 -1.42 -11.10
C SER A 149 4.70 -0.26 -11.13
N LYS A 150 4.28 0.98 -10.86
CA LYS A 150 5.19 2.12 -10.89
C LYS A 150 6.12 2.10 -9.68
N VAL A 151 5.62 1.69 -8.51
CA VAL A 151 6.45 1.48 -7.31
C VAL A 151 7.53 0.43 -7.59
N PHE A 152 7.18 -0.70 -8.19
CA PHE A 152 8.15 -1.76 -8.52
C PHE A 152 9.18 -1.31 -9.55
N GLU A 153 8.76 -0.56 -10.57
CA GLU A 153 9.64 0.00 -11.59
C GLU A 153 10.70 0.94 -10.98
N GLN A 154 10.30 1.83 -10.06
CA GLN A 154 11.23 2.74 -9.38
C GLN A 154 12.25 1.99 -8.52
N ILE A 155 11.81 0.97 -7.76
CA ILE A 155 12.70 0.13 -6.96
C ILE A 155 13.69 -0.62 -7.88
N PHE A 156 13.21 -1.18 -8.98
CA PHE A 156 14.06 -1.84 -9.98
C PHE A 156 15.13 -0.88 -10.54
N GLN A 157 14.74 0.31 -10.97
CA GLN A 157 15.65 1.31 -11.53
C GLN A 157 16.76 1.68 -10.54
N VAL A 158 16.43 1.86 -9.27
CA VAL A 158 17.42 2.16 -8.22
C VAL A 158 18.38 0.98 -8.01
N LEU A 159 17.87 -0.25 -7.97
CA LEU A 159 18.70 -1.44 -7.84
C LEU A 159 19.65 -1.61 -9.03
N ALA A 160 19.12 -1.52 -10.25
CA ALA A 160 19.91 -1.62 -11.48
C ALA A 160 20.98 -0.52 -11.59
N PHE A 161 20.65 0.71 -11.19
CA PHE A 161 21.64 1.80 -11.11
C PHE A 161 22.76 1.50 -10.11
N ARG A 162 22.42 0.98 -8.92
CA ARG A 162 23.42 0.60 -7.91
C ARG A 162 24.30 -0.55 -8.38
N ALA A 163 23.71 -1.58 -8.99
CA ALA A 163 24.42 -2.70 -9.58
C ALA A 163 25.50 -2.21 -10.55
N ARG A 164 25.15 -1.29 -11.46
CA ARG A 164 26.12 -0.68 -12.37
C ARG A 164 27.20 0.12 -11.64
N LYS A 165 26.81 1.03 -10.74
CA LYS A 165 27.76 1.92 -10.05
C LYS A 165 28.81 1.14 -9.25
N LYS A 166 28.41 0.00 -8.66
CA LYS A 166 29.29 -0.89 -7.89
C LYS A 166 29.92 -2.01 -8.72
N GLN A 167 29.55 -2.15 -9.99
CA GLN A 167 29.88 -3.30 -10.84
C GLN A 167 29.52 -4.64 -10.16
N ASP A 168 28.36 -4.67 -9.51
CA ASP A 168 27.90 -5.78 -8.69
C ASP A 168 26.73 -6.49 -9.38
N ALA A 169 27.02 -7.64 -9.99
CA ALA A 169 26.04 -8.45 -10.69
C ALA A 169 25.00 -9.07 -9.74
N GLU A 170 25.33 -9.29 -8.46
CA GLU A 170 24.40 -9.86 -7.49
C GLU A 170 23.22 -8.92 -7.24
N ILE A 171 23.48 -7.61 -7.15
CA ILE A 171 22.41 -6.60 -6.98
C ILE A 171 21.44 -6.61 -8.17
N LEU A 172 21.94 -6.84 -9.39
CA LEU A 172 21.08 -6.92 -10.57
C LEU A 172 20.23 -8.21 -10.53
N MET A 173 20.81 -9.33 -10.09
CA MET A 173 20.05 -10.58 -9.88
C MET A 173 18.93 -10.41 -8.85
N LEU A 174 19.11 -9.56 -7.83
CA LEU A 174 18.03 -9.21 -6.90
C LEU A 174 16.91 -8.40 -7.55
N ALA A 175 17.23 -7.56 -8.52
CA ALA A 175 16.28 -6.69 -9.19
C ALA A 175 15.40 -7.44 -10.20
N ASN A 176 15.98 -8.40 -10.94
CA ASN A 176 15.32 -9.08 -12.06
C ASN A 176 13.92 -9.66 -11.75
N PRO A 177 13.66 -10.31 -10.60
CA PRO A 177 12.32 -10.80 -10.27
C PRO A 177 11.24 -9.71 -10.23
N LEU A 178 11.60 -8.44 -9.99
CA LEU A 178 10.63 -7.33 -10.05
C LEU A 178 10.02 -7.14 -11.44
N LEU A 179 10.72 -7.60 -12.50
CA LEU A 179 10.22 -7.55 -13.88
C LEU A 179 8.93 -8.37 -14.07
N GLU A 180 8.71 -9.41 -13.25
CA GLU A 180 7.52 -10.26 -13.32
C GLU A 180 6.24 -9.53 -12.83
N ILE A 181 6.41 -8.50 -11.99
CA ILE A 181 5.30 -7.82 -11.32
C ILE A 181 5.10 -6.37 -11.78
N VAL A 182 6.03 -5.82 -12.58
CA VAL A 182 5.78 -4.58 -13.34
C VAL A 182 4.77 -4.83 -14.47
N SER A 183 4.17 -3.76 -14.98
CA SER A 183 3.39 -3.79 -16.22
C SER A 183 4.31 -4.01 -17.41
N SER A 184 3.78 -4.50 -18.52
CA SER A 184 4.55 -4.69 -19.77
C SER A 184 5.25 -3.41 -20.25
N VAL A 185 4.64 -2.23 -20.04
CA VAL A 185 5.27 -0.94 -20.33
C VAL A 185 6.43 -0.65 -19.37
N GLY A 186 6.27 -0.97 -18.09
CA GLY A 186 7.33 -0.87 -17.09
C GLY A 186 8.47 -1.85 -17.36
N GLU A 187 8.16 -3.06 -17.84
CA GLU A 187 9.13 -4.07 -18.24
C GLU A 187 9.96 -3.59 -19.43
N VAL A 188 9.34 -3.08 -20.50
CA VAL A 188 10.06 -2.50 -21.64
C VAL A 188 10.96 -1.35 -21.19
N THR A 189 10.46 -0.47 -20.33
CA THR A 189 11.25 0.66 -19.78
C THR A 189 12.44 0.17 -18.95
N ALA A 190 12.23 -0.88 -18.14
CA ALA A 190 13.25 -1.50 -17.31
C ALA A 190 14.30 -2.22 -18.17
N CYS A 191 13.89 -2.96 -19.21
CA CYS A 191 14.77 -3.61 -20.17
C CYS A 191 15.59 -2.58 -20.98
N GLN A 192 14.94 -1.53 -21.50
CA GLN A 192 15.63 -0.41 -22.17
C GLN A 192 16.65 0.25 -21.25
N PHE A 193 16.32 0.43 -19.97
CA PHE A 193 17.28 0.93 -18.98
C PHE A 193 18.48 0.00 -18.88
N VAL A 194 18.29 -1.31 -18.72
CA VAL A 194 19.38 -2.31 -18.69
C VAL A 194 20.22 -2.28 -19.97
N GLU A 195 19.60 -2.20 -21.14
CA GLU A 195 20.31 -2.09 -22.44
C GLU A 195 21.15 -0.81 -22.53
N GLN A 196 20.61 0.33 -22.08
CA GLN A 196 21.34 1.60 -21.99
C GLN A 196 22.48 1.54 -20.96
N LEU A 197 22.33 0.78 -19.88
CA LEU A 197 23.41 0.54 -18.93
C LEU A 197 24.55 -0.27 -19.56
N GLY A 198 24.25 -1.26 -20.39
CA GLY A 198 25.23 -2.11 -21.09
C GLY A 198 25.95 -1.40 -22.25
N SER A 199 25.25 -0.58 -23.03
CA SER A 199 25.86 0.14 -24.16
C SER A 199 26.89 1.19 -23.71
N LEU A 200 26.71 1.81 -22.55
CA LEU A 200 27.66 2.75 -21.97
C LEU A 200 28.93 2.08 -21.40
N GLN A 201 28.97 0.76 -21.22
CA GLN A 201 30.20 0.03 -20.82
C GLN A 201 31.14 -0.21 -22.01
N HIS A 202 30.65 -0.15 -23.24
CA HIS A 202 31.47 -0.31 -24.46
C HIS A 202 32.11 1.00 -24.95
N HIS A 203 31.86 2.11 -24.26
CA HIS A 203 32.34 3.45 -24.63
C HIS A 203 33.27 4.09 -23.56
N LEU A 204 33.72 3.30 -22.58
CA LEU A 204 34.76 3.63 -21.60
C LEU A 204 35.95 2.68 -21.78
#